data_AF-A0A8R7V836-F1
#
_entry.id   AF-A0A8R7V836-F1
#
_cell.length_a   1.000
_cell.length_b   1.000
_cell.length_c   1.000
_cell.angle_alpha   90.00
_cell.angle_beta   90.00
_cell.angle_gamma   90.00
#
_symmetry.space_group_name_H-M   'P 1'
#
loop_
_entity.id
_entity.type
_entity.pdbx_description
1 polymer ?
#
loop_
_entity_poly.entity_id
_entity_poly.type
_entity_poly.pdbx_seq_one_letter_code
_entity_poly.pdbx_strand_id
1 'polypeptide(L)'
;MKESPSAYYIHCFAHQLQLVLVAVAKGNDDCVRFFDRVSLLLNVIGVSCKRHDMLRDARLHNIMKLLECGELQTGSGLNQEMRLPRPGDTRWGSHYKTVLNIIAMYPTIRDVLITLGQDASQRSDWPKIHTIVGVFESFDFIFNAHLMLVILGYTSDLSDCLQRIDQDILTAMALVRTAKSRIQELRANGWDAFLQKVTLFCNKHGIQVPIMEDNYVPYGRSTRFARPQTNDDHFRREVFLGVIDQISQELENRFDEINMELLSCMSALNPANSFSAFDAHKVQRLAEFYPKDFLSADLIHLELQLDNYIDDMRNDENFQGL
;
A
#
# COMPACT_ATOMS: atom_id res chain seq x y z
N MET A 1 16.09 25.71 12.17
CA MET A 1 17.49 25.27 11.94
C MET A 1 18.55 26.37 12.10
N LYS A 2 18.26 27.56 12.67
CA LYS A 2 19.32 28.59 12.87
C LYS A 2 20.28 28.27 14.05
N GLU A 3 19.84 27.44 14.99
CA GLU A 3 20.61 27.12 16.21
C GLU A 3 21.49 25.86 16.10
N SER A 4 21.27 25.01 15.09
CA SER A 4 22.07 23.79 14.87
C SER A 4 22.23 23.53 13.37
N PRO A 5 23.18 24.21 12.70
CA PRO A 5 23.33 24.18 11.25
C PRO A 5 23.90 22.86 10.71
N SER A 6 24.43 21.98 11.57
CA SER A 6 24.94 20.64 11.21
C SER A 6 23.96 19.51 11.52
N ALA A 7 22.81 19.80 12.14
CA ALA A 7 21.87 18.75 12.55
C ALA A 7 21.05 18.23 11.36
N TYR A 8 21.10 16.92 11.14
CA TYR A 8 20.22 16.23 10.19
C TYR A 8 18.83 16.05 10.81
N TYR A 9 17.81 16.49 10.08
CA TYR A 9 16.42 16.30 10.48
C TYR A 9 15.81 15.17 9.65
N ILE A 10 15.53 14.05 10.31
CA ILE A 10 14.89 12.89 9.70
C ILE A 10 13.44 12.86 10.14
N HIS A 11 12.53 12.97 9.16
CA HIS A 11 11.11 12.82 9.43
C HIS A 11 10.78 11.36 9.80
N CYS A 12 9.73 11.18 10.61
CA CYS A 12 9.22 9.84 10.91
C CYS A 12 8.86 9.07 9.62
N PHE A 13 9.48 7.91 9.41
CA PHE A 13 9.30 7.08 8.22
C PHE A 13 7.89 6.55 8.04
N ALA A 14 7.19 6.20 9.13
CA ALA A 14 5.79 5.82 9.08
C ALA A 14 4.94 6.97 8.50
N HIS A 15 5.23 8.20 8.93
CA HIS A 15 4.56 9.39 8.39
C HIS A 15 4.95 9.65 6.93
N GLN A 16 6.23 9.49 6.56
CA GLN A 16 6.66 9.64 5.16
C GLN A 16 5.96 8.66 4.23
N LEU A 17 5.89 7.37 4.60
CA LEU A 17 5.15 6.37 3.82
C LEU A 17 3.66 6.73 3.72
N GLN A 18 3.05 7.23 4.80
CA GLN A 18 1.68 7.70 4.77
C GLN A 18 1.49 8.83 3.75
N LEU A 19 2.44 9.78 3.67
CA LEU A 19 2.40 10.88 2.71
C LEU A 19 2.60 10.40 1.26
N VAL A 20 3.48 9.42 1.00
CA VAL A 20 3.64 8.78 -0.31
C VAL A 20 2.28 8.31 -0.82
N LEU A 21 1.60 7.49 -0.03
CA LEU A 21 0.36 6.85 -0.45
C LEU A 21 -0.80 7.86 -0.58
N VAL A 22 -0.83 8.91 0.26
CA VAL A 22 -1.77 10.03 0.09
C VAL A 22 -1.50 10.79 -1.21
N ALA A 23 -0.25 11.05 -1.55
CA ALA A 23 0.12 11.73 -2.78
C ALA A 23 -0.31 10.91 -4.00
N VAL A 24 -0.13 9.59 -3.98
CA VAL A 24 -0.58 8.69 -5.05
C VAL A 24 -2.09 8.68 -5.19
N ALA A 25 -2.82 8.52 -4.08
CA ALA A 25 -4.28 8.46 -4.11
C ALA A 25 -4.94 9.78 -4.56
N LYS A 26 -4.27 10.91 -4.32
CA LYS A 26 -4.75 12.25 -4.73
C LYS A 26 -4.15 12.76 -6.05
N GLY A 27 -3.04 12.19 -6.49
CA GLY A 27 -2.29 12.63 -7.67
C GLY A 27 -2.84 12.08 -8.99
N ASN A 28 -3.67 11.03 -8.94
CA ASN A 28 -4.34 10.47 -10.09
C ASN A 28 -5.87 10.54 -9.92
N ASP A 29 -6.53 11.12 -10.91
CA ASP A 29 -7.97 11.36 -10.94
C ASP A 29 -8.80 10.07 -10.80
N ASP A 30 -8.34 8.96 -11.35
CA ASP A 30 -9.02 7.67 -11.29
C ASP A 30 -8.82 6.97 -9.95
N CYS A 31 -7.67 7.16 -9.31
CA CYS A 31 -7.46 6.77 -7.91
C CYS A 31 -8.40 7.53 -6.97
N VAL A 32 -8.53 8.86 -7.13
CA VAL A 32 -9.45 9.67 -6.32
C VAL A 32 -10.88 9.14 -6.44
N ARG A 33 -11.36 8.98 -7.68
CA ARG A 33 -12.70 8.46 -7.95
C ARG A 33 -12.88 7.05 -7.41
N PHE A 34 -11.86 6.21 -7.51
CA PHE A 34 -11.89 4.86 -6.97
C PHE A 34 -12.12 4.88 -5.46
N PHE A 35 -11.37 5.67 -4.69
CA PHE A 35 -11.55 5.76 -3.24
C PHE A 35 -12.87 6.42 -2.84
N ASP A 36 -13.39 7.37 -3.63
CA ASP A 36 -14.74 7.92 -3.43
C ASP A 36 -15.81 6.84 -3.64
N ARG A 37 -15.67 6.01 -4.68
CA ARG A 37 -16.58 4.89 -4.98
C ARG A 37 -16.50 3.81 -3.90
N VAL A 38 -15.31 3.49 -3.40
CA VAL A 38 -15.13 2.59 -2.24
C VAL A 38 -15.83 3.18 -1.02
N SER A 39 -15.68 4.47 -0.75
CA SER A 39 -16.35 5.14 0.37
C SER A 39 -17.88 5.10 0.23
N LEU A 40 -18.41 5.29 -0.98
CA LEU A 40 -19.82 5.14 -1.27
C LEU A 40 -20.31 3.71 -1.03
N LEU A 41 -19.58 2.70 -1.50
CA LEU A 41 -19.87 1.28 -1.26
C LEU A 41 -19.96 0.98 0.24
N LEU A 42 -18.95 1.41 1.00
CA LEU A 42 -18.90 1.21 2.43
C LEU A 42 -20.03 1.95 3.15
N ASN A 43 -20.45 3.12 2.66
CA ASN A 43 -21.60 3.81 3.22
C ASN A 43 -22.92 3.09 2.90
N VAL A 44 -23.07 2.54 1.69
CA VAL A 44 -24.27 1.79 1.32
C VAL A 44 -24.41 0.53 2.18
N ILE A 45 -23.32 -0.22 2.40
CA ILE A 45 -23.35 -1.49 3.14
C ILE A 45 -23.21 -1.28 4.65
N GLY A 46 -22.28 -0.42 5.07
CA GLY A 46 -21.83 -0.30 6.45
C GLY A 46 -22.64 0.65 7.33
N VAL A 47 -23.56 1.45 6.79
CA VAL A 47 -24.38 2.39 7.59
C VAL A 47 -25.53 1.69 8.33
N SER A 48 -25.86 0.44 7.98
CA SER A 48 -26.94 -0.30 8.61
C SER A 48 -26.46 -1.67 9.10
N CYS A 49 -26.68 -1.97 10.38
CA CYS A 49 -26.41 -3.29 10.95
C CYS A 49 -27.11 -4.39 10.13
N LYS A 50 -28.36 -4.14 9.70
CA LYS A 50 -29.11 -5.08 8.85
C LYS A 50 -28.39 -5.39 7.53
N ARG A 51 -27.85 -4.38 6.85
CA ARG A 51 -27.13 -4.55 5.57
C ARG A 51 -25.78 -5.23 5.78
N HIS A 52 -25.12 -4.95 6.91
CA HIS A 52 -23.90 -5.64 7.31
C HIS A 52 -24.18 -7.13 7.62
N ASP A 53 -25.28 -7.44 8.30
CA ASP A 53 -25.70 -8.82 8.58
C ASP A 53 -26.07 -9.56 7.29
N MET A 54 -26.75 -8.89 6.32
CA MET A 54 -26.98 -9.47 5.00
C MET A 54 -25.69 -9.90 4.28
N LEU A 55 -24.63 -9.09 4.38
CA LEU A 55 -23.32 -9.43 3.80
C LEU A 55 -22.69 -10.63 4.52
N ARG A 56 -22.82 -10.67 5.85
CA ARG A 56 -22.35 -11.79 6.67
C ARG A 56 -23.07 -13.09 6.33
N ASP A 57 -24.39 -13.05 6.25
CA ASP A 57 -25.26 -14.20 5.99
C ASP A 57 -25.08 -14.73 4.57
N ALA A 58 -25.07 -13.84 3.57
CA ALA A 58 -24.84 -14.21 2.17
C ALA A 58 -23.47 -14.89 2.00
N ARG A 59 -22.47 -14.44 2.76
CA ARG A 59 -21.15 -15.07 2.76
C ARG A 59 -21.15 -16.43 3.42
N LEU A 60 -21.73 -16.56 4.61
CA LEU A 60 -21.84 -17.83 5.31
C LEU A 60 -22.52 -18.88 4.41
N HIS A 61 -23.59 -18.48 3.75
CA HIS A 61 -24.28 -19.34 2.79
C HIS A 61 -23.38 -19.78 1.62
N ASN A 62 -22.59 -18.87 1.04
CA ASN A 62 -21.66 -19.20 -0.03
C ASN A 62 -20.54 -20.13 0.44
N ILE A 63 -19.96 -19.89 1.63
CA ILE A 63 -18.96 -20.80 2.23
C ILE A 63 -19.56 -22.19 2.45
N MET A 64 -20.76 -22.27 3.02
CA MET A 64 -21.45 -23.55 3.23
C MET A 64 -21.65 -24.30 1.91
N LYS A 65 -22.14 -23.62 0.88
CA LYS A 65 -22.32 -24.21 -0.46
C LYS A 65 -21.01 -24.72 -1.05
N LEU A 66 -19.93 -23.96 -0.95
CA LEU A 66 -18.61 -24.36 -1.47
C LEU A 66 -18.00 -25.51 -0.67
N LEU A 67 -18.25 -25.60 0.65
CA LEU A 67 -17.89 -26.74 1.49
C LEU A 67 -18.69 -28.00 1.08
N GLU A 68 -19.99 -27.86 0.84
CA GLU A 68 -20.87 -28.95 0.39
C GLU A 68 -20.47 -29.48 -0.99
N CYS A 69 -20.02 -28.60 -1.90
CA CYS A 69 -19.50 -28.97 -3.22
C CYS A 69 -18.05 -29.52 -3.19
N GLY A 70 -17.40 -29.54 -2.02
CA GLY A 70 -16.01 -30.00 -1.88
C GLY A 70 -14.96 -29.05 -2.47
N GLU A 71 -15.34 -27.82 -2.82
CA GLU A 71 -14.45 -26.79 -3.37
C GLU A 71 -13.65 -26.06 -2.26
N LEU A 72 -14.10 -26.15 -1.01
CA LEU A 72 -13.39 -25.64 0.16
C LEU A 72 -13.09 -26.75 1.17
N GLN A 73 -11.99 -26.59 1.88
CA GLN A 73 -11.63 -27.45 3.01
C GLN A 73 -11.96 -26.77 4.34
N THR A 74 -12.27 -27.58 5.36
CA THR A 74 -12.36 -27.13 6.75
C THR A 74 -11.01 -27.27 7.44
N GLY A 75 -10.63 -26.26 8.23
CA GLY A 75 -9.34 -26.25 8.92
C GLY A 75 -9.19 -25.03 9.82
N SER A 76 -8.31 -25.12 10.81
CA SER A 76 -8.05 -24.00 11.73
C SER A 76 -7.50 -22.80 10.96
N GLY A 77 -8.19 -21.65 11.06
CA GLY A 77 -7.84 -20.43 10.33
C GLY A 77 -8.40 -20.32 8.91
N LEU A 78 -9.04 -21.37 8.36
CA LEU A 78 -9.71 -21.29 7.05
C LEU A 78 -11.10 -20.67 7.16
N ASN A 79 -11.56 -20.02 6.10
CA ASN A 79 -12.90 -19.45 5.97
C ASN A 79 -13.26 -18.40 7.04
N GLN A 80 -12.25 -17.76 7.66
CA GLN A 80 -12.44 -16.73 8.69
C GLN A 80 -13.34 -15.60 8.23
N GLU A 81 -14.11 -15.04 9.17
CA GLU A 81 -14.93 -13.86 8.92
C GLU A 81 -14.05 -12.68 8.44
N MET A 82 -14.33 -12.22 7.23
CA MET A 82 -13.77 -11.01 6.63
C MET A 82 -14.90 -10.00 6.65
N ARG A 83 -14.60 -8.82 7.17
CA ARG A 83 -15.51 -7.68 7.21
C ARG A 83 -15.07 -6.67 6.15
N LEU A 84 -15.91 -5.71 5.84
CA LEU A 84 -15.47 -4.52 5.12
C LEU A 84 -15.02 -3.49 6.15
N PRO A 85 -13.71 -3.42 6.51
CA PRO A 85 -13.26 -2.44 7.47
C PRO A 85 -13.48 -1.05 6.87
N ARG A 86 -14.01 -0.14 7.69
CA ARG A 86 -14.01 1.28 7.34
C ARG A 86 -12.57 1.76 7.40
N PRO A 87 -11.98 2.19 6.29
CA PRO A 87 -10.62 2.68 6.33
C PRO A 87 -10.60 3.98 7.15
N GLY A 88 -9.55 4.14 7.96
CA GLY A 88 -9.28 5.42 8.60
C GLY A 88 -8.53 6.32 7.64
N ASP A 89 -8.90 7.60 7.56
CA ASP A 89 -8.34 8.60 6.62
C ASP A 89 -6.79 8.69 6.65
N THR A 90 -6.17 8.21 7.73
CA THR A 90 -4.73 8.32 8.01
C THR A 90 -4.02 6.97 8.20
N ARG A 91 -4.66 5.83 7.88
CA ARG A 91 -4.07 4.49 8.11
C ARG A 91 -4.14 3.61 6.86
N TRP A 92 -3.15 3.67 5.98
CA TRP A 92 -3.15 2.90 4.72
C TRP A 92 -3.22 1.38 4.87
N GLY A 93 -2.72 0.81 5.96
CA GLY A 93 -2.91 -0.62 6.26
C GLY A 93 -4.40 -1.01 6.34
N SER A 94 -5.28 -0.07 6.72
CA SER A 94 -6.73 -0.28 6.66
C SER A 94 -7.27 -0.25 5.24
N HIS A 95 -6.80 0.67 4.38
CA HIS A 95 -7.17 0.73 2.97
C HIS A 95 -6.78 -0.54 2.21
N TYR A 96 -5.57 -1.07 2.44
CA TYR A 96 -5.14 -2.34 1.84
C TYR A 96 -6.12 -3.46 2.17
N LYS A 97 -6.43 -3.65 3.45
CA LYS A 97 -7.38 -4.66 3.94
C LYS A 97 -8.79 -4.44 3.37
N THR A 98 -9.26 -3.20 3.27
CA THR A 98 -10.54 -2.86 2.64
C THR A 98 -10.58 -3.33 1.18
N VAL A 99 -9.59 -2.94 0.37
CA VAL A 99 -9.53 -3.29 -1.06
C VAL A 99 -9.39 -4.80 -1.25
N LEU A 100 -8.54 -5.45 -0.46
CA LEU A 100 -8.40 -6.91 -0.45
C LEU A 100 -9.73 -7.61 -0.18
N ASN A 101 -10.45 -7.18 0.85
CA ASN A 101 -11.72 -7.78 1.22
C ASN A 101 -12.83 -7.50 0.19
N ILE A 102 -12.81 -6.34 -0.47
CA ILE A 102 -13.72 -6.04 -1.59
C ILE A 102 -13.50 -7.02 -2.74
N ILE A 103 -12.24 -7.27 -3.14
CA ILE A 103 -11.91 -8.20 -4.23
C ILE A 103 -12.24 -9.63 -3.83
N ALA A 104 -11.89 -10.05 -2.61
CA ALA A 104 -12.13 -11.40 -2.11
C ALA A 104 -13.63 -11.73 -1.96
N MET A 105 -14.45 -10.75 -1.58
CA MET A 105 -15.89 -10.91 -1.38
C MET A 105 -16.73 -10.34 -2.53
N TYR A 106 -16.11 -10.07 -3.68
CA TYR A 106 -16.77 -9.42 -4.82
C TYR A 106 -18.15 -10.00 -5.18
N PRO A 107 -18.32 -11.31 -5.42
CA PRO A 107 -19.63 -11.85 -5.80
C PRO A 107 -20.67 -11.64 -4.69
N THR A 108 -20.30 -11.87 -3.43
CA THR A 108 -21.21 -11.68 -2.30
C THR A 108 -21.64 -10.21 -2.15
N ILE A 109 -20.70 -9.27 -2.29
CA ILE A 109 -21.00 -7.84 -2.22
C ILE A 109 -21.96 -7.45 -3.34
N ARG A 110 -21.70 -7.92 -4.57
CA ARG A 110 -22.56 -7.68 -5.73
C ARG A 110 -23.98 -8.20 -5.49
N ASP A 111 -24.15 -9.42 -5.02
CA ASP A 111 -25.46 -10.02 -4.76
C ASP A 111 -26.25 -9.24 -3.70
N VAL A 112 -25.57 -8.80 -2.64
CA VAL A 112 -26.18 -7.96 -1.59
C VAL A 112 -26.63 -6.62 -2.16
N LEU A 113 -25.81 -5.97 -2.99
CA LEU A 113 -26.19 -4.70 -3.60
C LEU A 113 -27.40 -4.84 -4.53
N ILE A 114 -27.47 -5.91 -5.32
CA ILE A 114 -28.62 -6.21 -6.19
C ILE A 114 -29.88 -6.44 -5.34
N THR A 115 -29.76 -7.24 -4.28
CA THR A 115 -30.86 -7.52 -3.34
C THR A 115 -31.39 -6.22 -2.70
N LEU A 116 -30.49 -5.34 -2.26
CA LEU A 116 -30.87 -4.04 -1.70
C LEU A 116 -31.55 -3.13 -2.73
N GLY A 117 -31.15 -3.21 -3.99
CA GLY A 117 -31.76 -2.46 -5.09
C GLY A 117 -33.18 -2.94 -5.44
N GLN A 118 -33.58 -4.13 -4.98
CA GLN A 118 -34.92 -4.69 -5.18
C GLN A 118 -35.81 -4.53 -3.93
N ASP A 119 -35.22 -4.27 -2.76
CA ASP A 119 -35.95 -4.11 -1.51
C ASP A 119 -36.68 -2.76 -1.46
N ALA A 120 -38.02 -2.80 -1.51
CA ALA A 120 -38.89 -1.63 -1.45
C ALA A 120 -38.75 -0.83 -0.15
N SER A 121 -38.25 -1.43 0.94
CA SER A 121 -37.96 -0.72 2.19
C SER A 121 -36.75 0.20 2.09
N GLN A 122 -35.87 0.00 1.10
CA GLN A 122 -34.64 0.78 0.88
C GLN A 122 -34.81 1.84 -0.21
N ARG A 123 -36.04 2.16 -0.60
CA ARG A 123 -36.36 3.01 -1.76
C ARG A 123 -35.70 4.38 -1.73
N SER A 124 -35.51 4.96 -0.55
CA SER A 124 -34.82 6.25 -0.38
C SER A 124 -33.34 6.20 -0.78
N ASP A 125 -32.70 5.03 -0.69
CA ASP A 125 -31.28 4.82 -1.03
C ASP A 125 -31.08 4.17 -2.41
N TRP A 126 -32.15 3.79 -3.12
CA TRP A 126 -32.06 3.16 -4.44
C TRP A 126 -31.17 3.90 -5.44
N PRO A 127 -31.20 5.25 -5.56
CA PRO A 127 -30.29 5.94 -6.48
C PRO A 127 -28.81 5.64 -6.20
N LYS A 128 -28.42 5.64 -4.92
CA LYS A 128 -27.06 5.32 -4.48
C LYS A 128 -26.74 3.84 -4.72
N ILE A 129 -27.67 2.95 -4.40
CA ILE A 129 -27.52 1.50 -4.57
C ILE A 129 -27.34 1.14 -6.05
N HIS A 130 -28.22 1.62 -6.93
CA HIS A 130 -28.10 1.34 -8.37
C HIS A 130 -26.85 1.95 -8.99
N THR A 131 -26.45 3.15 -8.55
CA THR A 131 -25.20 3.76 -8.98
C THR A 131 -24.00 2.90 -8.58
N ILE A 132 -23.95 2.43 -7.32
CA ILE A 132 -22.83 1.61 -6.88
C ILE A 132 -22.83 0.23 -7.54
N VAL A 133 -23.99 -0.40 -7.78
CA VAL A 133 -24.06 -1.67 -8.56
C VAL A 133 -23.40 -1.49 -9.90
N GLY A 134 -23.81 -0.46 -10.65
CA GLY A 134 -23.27 -0.19 -11.97
C GLY A 134 -21.77 0.14 -11.98
N VAL A 135 -21.29 0.89 -10.99
CA VAL A 135 -19.86 1.13 -10.78
C VAL A 135 -19.11 -0.16 -10.47
N PHE A 136 -19.66 -1.01 -9.60
CA PHE A 136 -19.04 -2.27 -9.17
C PHE A 136 -18.93 -3.28 -10.31
N GLU A 137 -19.80 -3.17 -11.31
CA GLU A 137 -19.81 -3.95 -12.56
C GLU A 137 -19.04 -3.28 -13.71
N SER A 138 -18.32 -2.17 -13.45
CA SER A 138 -17.51 -1.49 -14.46
C SER A 138 -16.07 -1.99 -14.47
N PHE A 139 -15.47 -2.09 -15.67
CA PHE A 139 -14.06 -2.41 -15.82
C PHE A 139 -13.15 -1.41 -15.08
N ASP A 140 -13.47 -0.11 -15.14
CA ASP A 140 -12.74 0.95 -14.43
C ASP A 140 -12.59 0.66 -12.95
N PHE A 141 -13.67 0.22 -12.28
CA PHE A 141 -13.62 -0.09 -10.85
C PHE A 141 -12.74 -1.30 -10.56
N ILE A 142 -12.89 -2.38 -11.34
CA ILE A 142 -12.10 -3.60 -11.15
C ILE A 142 -10.61 -3.35 -11.40
N PHE A 143 -10.30 -2.62 -12.47
CA PHE A 143 -8.94 -2.26 -12.83
C PHE A 143 -8.26 -1.47 -11.70
N ASN A 144 -8.90 -0.40 -11.24
CA ASN A 144 -8.36 0.42 -10.14
C ASN A 144 -8.28 -0.34 -8.81
N ALA A 145 -9.26 -1.20 -8.51
CA ALA A 145 -9.21 -2.04 -7.32
C ALA A 145 -7.98 -2.96 -7.33
N HIS A 146 -7.71 -3.61 -8.46
CA HIS A 146 -6.54 -4.49 -8.60
C HIS A 146 -5.22 -3.70 -8.60
N LEU A 147 -5.17 -2.54 -9.24
CA LEU A 147 -3.97 -1.71 -9.25
C LEU A 147 -3.64 -1.24 -7.84
N MET A 148 -4.62 -0.67 -7.12
CA MET A 148 -4.41 -0.22 -5.75
C MET A 148 -4.12 -1.38 -4.80
N LEU A 149 -4.68 -2.57 -5.03
CA LEU A 149 -4.33 -3.76 -4.25
C LEU A 149 -2.82 -4.09 -4.37
N VAL A 150 -2.28 -4.06 -5.58
CA VAL A 150 -0.86 -4.37 -5.84
C VAL A 150 0.03 -3.30 -5.20
N ILE A 151 -0.27 -2.03 -5.42
CA ILE A 151 0.51 -0.90 -4.91
C ILE A 151 0.54 -0.87 -3.38
N LEU A 152 -0.64 -1.00 -2.75
CA LEU A 152 -0.75 -1.07 -1.30
C LEU A 152 -0.14 -2.36 -0.74
N GLY A 153 -0.21 -3.46 -1.49
CA GLY A 153 0.42 -4.73 -1.13
C GLY A 153 1.95 -4.62 -1.05
N TYR A 154 2.60 -4.02 -2.05
CA TYR A 154 4.06 -3.84 -2.04
C TYR A 154 4.58 -2.95 -0.93
N THR A 155 3.74 -2.08 -0.37
CA THR A 155 4.09 -1.18 0.74
C THR A 155 3.54 -1.65 2.09
N SER A 156 2.79 -2.75 2.14
CA SER A 156 2.12 -3.23 3.35
C SER A 156 3.10 -3.71 4.42
N ASP A 157 4.05 -4.59 4.06
CA ASP A 157 5.08 -5.08 5.00
C ASP A 157 5.93 -3.94 5.56
N LEU A 158 6.29 -2.97 4.71
CA LEU A 158 6.99 -1.76 5.14
C LEU A 158 6.13 -0.95 6.12
N SER A 159 4.84 -0.78 5.82
CA SER A 159 3.90 -0.06 6.69
C SER A 159 3.77 -0.72 8.06
N ASP A 160 3.69 -2.05 8.11
CA ASP A 160 3.59 -2.82 9.34
C ASP A 160 4.91 -2.75 10.13
N CYS A 161 6.06 -2.89 9.45
CA CYS A 161 7.38 -2.75 10.07
C CYS A 161 7.57 -1.38 10.73
N LEU A 162 7.19 -0.30 10.03
CA LEU A 162 7.30 1.08 10.52
C LEU A 162 6.29 1.44 11.61
N GLN A 163 5.35 0.56 11.95
CA GLN A 163 4.35 0.77 13.01
C GLN A 163 4.64 -0.05 14.27
N ARG A 164 5.64 -0.95 14.24
CA ARG A 164 6.06 -1.72 15.41
C ARG A 164 6.70 -0.82 16.47
N ILE A 165 6.68 -1.28 17.71
CA ILE A 165 7.34 -0.59 18.84
C ILE A 165 8.84 -0.92 18.83
N ASP A 166 9.20 -2.13 18.41
CA ASP A 166 10.56 -2.65 18.29
C ASP A 166 11.10 -2.49 16.86
N GLN A 167 11.18 -1.25 16.37
CA GLN A 167 11.59 -0.99 14.99
C GLN A 167 13.07 -1.27 14.78
N ASP A 168 13.38 -2.19 13.86
CA ASP A 168 14.71 -2.32 13.30
C ASP A 168 14.82 -1.47 12.02
N ILE A 169 15.61 -0.41 12.11
CA ILE A 169 15.83 0.54 11.02
C ILE A 169 16.46 -0.13 9.79
N LEU A 170 17.31 -1.14 9.98
CA LEU A 170 17.95 -1.87 8.89
C LEU A 170 16.90 -2.68 8.12
N THR A 171 16.04 -3.39 8.85
CA THR A 171 14.91 -4.11 8.27
C THR A 171 13.98 -3.17 7.52
N ALA A 172 13.64 -2.00 8.10
CA ALA A 172 12.82 -1.01 7.42
C ALA A 172 13.45 -0.50 6.12
N MET A 173 14.75 -0.20 6.10
CA MET A 173 15.47 0.21 4.88
C MET A 173 15.51 -0.89 3.81
N ALA A 174 15.69 -2.15 4.21
CA ALA A 174 15.60 -3.28 3.29
C ALA A 174 14.20 -3.40 2.66
N LEU A 175 13.15 -3.17 3.44
CA LEU A 175 11.76 -3.16 2.95
C LEU A 175 11.48 -1.96 2.02
N VAL A 176 12.05 -0.78 2.26
CA VAL A 176 11.97 0.36 1.33
C VAL A 176 12.58 -0.02 -0.02
N ARG A 177 13.81 -0.57 -0.03
CA ARG A 177 14.47 -1.00 -1.27
C ARG A 177 13.67 -2.07 -2.00
N THR A 178 13.10 -3.02 -1.25
CA THR A 178 12.24 -4.07 -1.81
C THR A 178 11.00 -3.48 -2.45
N ALA A 179 10.29 -2.57 -1.77
CA ALA A 179 9.10 -1.91 -2.30
C ALA A 179 9.43 -1.11 -3.58
N LYS A 180 10.50 -0.32 -3.57
CA LYS A 180 10.99 0.41 -4.76
C LYS A 180 11.27 -0.54 -5.93
N SER A 181 12.01 -1.61 -5.70
CA SER A 181 12.35 -2.61 -6.71
C SER A 181 11.10 -3.29 -7.30
N ARG A 182 10.13 -3.68 -6.46
CA ARG A 182 8.87 -4.30 -6.91
C ARG A 182 8.02 -3.36 -7.76
N ILE A 183 7.97 -2.08 -7.42
CA ILE A 183 7.26 -1.06 -8.18
C ILE A 183 7.92 -0.82 -9.54
N GLN A 184 9.26 -0.77 -9.59
CA GLN A 184 10.00 -0.64 -10.85
C GLN A 184 9.82 -1.86 -11.76
N GLU A 185 9.83 -3.07 -11.19
CA GLU A 185 9.57 -4.29 -11.96
C GLU A 185 8.14 -4.31 -12.53
N LEU A 186 7.16 -3.90 -11.71
CA LEU A 186 5.76 -3.76 -12.15
C LEU A 186 5.65 -2.75 -13.30
N ARG A 187 6.43 -1.66 -13.25
CA ARG A 187 6.49 -0.66 -14.33
C ARG A 187 7.02 -1.25 -15.63
N ALA A 188 8.17 -1.93 -15.55
CA ALA A 188 8.92 -2.36 -16.72
C ALA A 188 8.23 -3.54 -17.44
N ASN A 189 7.83 -4.57 -16.68
CA ASN A 189 7.40 -5.85 -17.22
C ASN A 189 6.04 -6.31 -16.69
N GLY A 190 5.39 -5.52 -15.82
CA GLY A 190 4.20 -5.95 -15.10
C GLY A 190 2.88 -5.79 -15.84
N TRP A 191 2.84 -5.03 -16.95
CA TRP A 191 1.59 -4.68 -17.63
C TRP A 191 0.78 -5.90 -18.08
N ASP A 192 1.39 -6.80 -18.87
CA ASP A 192 0.65 -7.91 -19.50
C ASP A 192 0.11 -8.88 -18.44
N ALA A 193 0.93 -9.23 -17.45
CA ALA A 193 0.53 -10.09 -16.34
C ALA A 193 -0.58 -9.45 -15.49
N PHE A 194 -0.49 -8.14 -15.24
CA PHE A 194 -1.51 -7.38 -14.52
C PHE A 194 -2.84 -7.34 -15.29
N LEU A 195 -2.80 -6.99 -16.57
CA LEU A 195 -3.99 -6.92 -17.41
C LEU A 195 -4.65 -8.30 -17.56
N GLN A 196 -3.86 -9.36 -17.72
CA GLN A 196 -4.37 -10.72 -17.76
C GLN A 196 -5.12 -11.09 -16.46
N LYS A 197 -4.55 -10.75 -15.30
CA LYS A 197 -5.20 -10.98 -14.00
C LYS A 197 -6.54 -10.26 -13.89
N VAL A 198 -6.60 -8.99 -14.29
CA VAL A 198 -7.85 -8.19 -14.30
C VAL A 198 -8.86 -8.79 -15.27
N THR A 199 -8.42 -9.18 -16.46
CA THR A 199 -9.27 -9.77 -17.51
C THR A 199 -9.87 -11.10 -17.06
N LEU A 200 -9.08 -11.99 -16.45
CA LEU A 200 -9.57 -13.25 -15.87
C LEU A 200 -10.61 -13.01 -14.77
N PHE A 201 -10.39 -12.02 -13.92
CA PHE A 201 -11.36 -11.62 -12.89
C PHE A 201 -12.66 -11.14 -13.53
N CYS A 202 -12.58 -10.23 -14.50
CA CYS A 202 -13.76 -9.71 -15.20
C CYS A 202 -14.55 -10.84 -15.89
N ASN A 203 -13.88 -11.72 -16.64
CA ASN A 203 -14.50 -12.85 -17.32
C ASN A 203 -15.20 -13.79 -16.33
N LYS A 204 -14.54 -14.11 -15.20
CA LYS A 204 -15.11 -14.95 -14.14
C LYS A 204 -16.42 -14.37 -13.59
N HIS A 205 -16.55 -13.06 -13.56
CA HIS A 205 -17.69 -12.36 -12.98
C HIS A 205 -18.66 -11.75 -14.02
N GLY A 206 -18.47 -12.03 -15.31
CA GLY A 206 -19.34 -11.56 -16.39
C GLY A 206 -19.24 -10.05 -16.66
N ILE A 207 -18.10 -9.44 -16.33
CA ILE A 207 -17.83 -8.01 -16.56
C ILE A 207 -17.23 -7.85 -17.95
N GLN A 208 -17.78 -6.93 -18.74
CA GLN A 208 -17.29 -6.67 -20.09
C GLN A 208 -15.89 -6.03 -20.02
N VAL A 209 -14.93 -6.68 -20.69
CA VAL A 209 -13.57 -6.16 -20.86
C VAL A 209 -13.56 -5.28 -22.12
N PRO A 210 -13.12 -4.02 -22.05
CA PRO A 210 -13.05 -3.15 -23.22
C PRO A 210 -11.96 -3.61 -24.18
N ILE A 211 -12.16 -3.38 -25.47
CA ILE A 211 -11.13 -3.55 -26.50
C ILE A 211 -10.16 -2.39 -26.37
N MET A 212 -8.85 -2.66 -26.27
CA MET A 212 -7.85 -1.66 -25.92
C MET A 212 -7.70 -0.57 -27.00
N GLU A 213 -7.97 -0.91 -28.26
CA GLU A 213 -7.91 -0.02 -29.41
C GLU A 213 -9.16 0.86 -29.57
N ASP A 214 -10.27 0.51 -28.92
CA ASP A 214 -11.50 1.29 -28.98
C ASP A 214 -11.38 2.61 -28.19
N ASN A 215 -12.25 3.56 -28.52
CA ASN A 215 -12.35 4.81 -27.78
C ASN A 215 -12.76 4.55 -26.33
N TYR A 216 -12.04 5.18 -25.39
CA TYR A 216 -12.39 5.13 -23.99
C TYR A 216 -13.70 5.88 -23.72
N VAL A 217 -14.65 5.18 -23.10
CA VAL A 217 -15.93 5.75 -22.66
C VAL A 217 -16.03 5.60 -21.14
N PRO A 218 -15.89 6.69 -20.37
CA PRO A 218 -15.93 6.62 -18.92
C PRO A 218 -17.30 6.18 -18.41
N TYR A 219 -17.31 5.19 -17.52
CA TYR A 219 -18.55 4.70 -16.92
C TYR A 219 -19.28 5.82 -16.14
N GLY A 220 -20.58 5.96 -16.40
CA GLY A 220 -21.46 6.90 -15.71
C GLY A 220 -21.18 8.38 -16.03
N ARG A 221 -20.45 8.67 -17.11
CA ARG A 221 -20.14 10.04 -17.54
C ARG A 221 -20.56 10.29 -18.97
N SER A 222 -20.86 11.56 -19.24
CA SER A 222 -21.13 12.00 -20.61
C SER A 222 -19.85 11.97 -21.43
N THR A 223 -19.94 11.42 -22.65
CA THR A 223 -18.86 11.39 -23.64
C THR A 223 -18.34 12.79 -23.98
N ARG A 224 -19.13 13.85 -23.75
CA ARG A 224 -18.71 15.24 -23.94
C ARG A 224 -17.58 15.68 -23.00
N PHE A 225 -17.41 15.01 -21.87
CA PHE A 225 -16.31 15.25 -20.93
C PHE A 225 -15.18 14.23 -21.09
N ALA A 226 -15.34 13.23 -21.96
CA ALA A 226 -14.29 12.27 -22.25
C ALA A 226 -13.30 12.89 -23.24
N ARG A 227 -12.01 12.74 -22.96
CA ARG A 227 -10.96 13.11 -23.92
C ARG A 227 -10.95 12.09 -25.06
N PRO A 228 -10.65 12.50 -26.30
CA PRO A 228 -10.45 11.55 -27.39
C PRO A 228 -9.18 10.75 -27.10
N GLN A 229 -9.34 9.51 -26.66
CA GLN A 229 -8.24 8.58 -26.39
C GLN A 229 -8.71 7.14 -26.46
N THR A 230 -7.78 6.22 -26.68
CA THR A 230 -8.05 4.78 -26.66
C THR A 230 -8.14 4.25 -25.23
N ASN A 231 -8.69 3.04 -25.06
CA ASN A 231 -8.65 2.33 -23.79
C ASN A 231 -7.20 2.02 -23.36
N ASP A 232 -6.28 1.70 -24.27
CA ASP A 232 -4.85 1.53 -23.94
C ASP A 232 -4.24 2.83 -23.40
N ASP A 233 -4.46 3.95 -24.09
CA ASP A 233 -3.94 5.25 -23.65
C ASP A 233 -4.41 5.57 -22.22
N HIS A 234 -5.70 5.37 -21.95
CA HIS A 234 -6.26 5.61 -20.63
C HIS A 234 -5.73 4.62 -19.58
N PHE A 235 -6.00 3.32 -19.74
CA PHE A 235 -5.71 2.33 -18.70
C PHE A 235 -4.21 2.06 -18.53
N ARG A 236 -3.46 1.94 -19.64
CA ARG A 236 -2.03 1.65 -19.57
C ARG A 236 -1.22 2.90 -19.23
N ARG A 237 -1.41 3.99 -19.97
CA ARG A 237 -0.50 5.15 -19.89
C ARG A 237 -0.91 6.11 -18.79
N GLU A 238 -2.18 6.53 -18.75
CA GLU A 238 -2.64 7.49 -17.74
C GLU A 238 -2.80 6.85 -16.36
N VAL A 239 -3.44 5.68 -16.26
CA VAL A 239 -3.74 5.05 -14.97
C VAL A 239 -2.59 4.17 -14.50
N PHE A 240 -2.26 3.09 -15.19
CA PHE A 240 -1.25 2.14 -14.71
C PHE A 240 0.14 2.76 -14.58
N LEU A 241 0.70 3.29 -15.67
CA LEU A 241 2.03 3.91 -15.64
C LEU A 241 2.04 5.19 -14.80
N GLY A 242 1.01 6.04 -14.93
CA GLY A 242 0.93 7.29 -14.17
C GLY A 242 0.91 7.09 -12.65
N VAL A 243 0.13 6.12 -12.14
CA VAL A 243 0.07 5.81 -10.70
C VAL A 243 1.39 5.19 -10.22
N ILE A 244 1.98 4.30 -11.03
CA ILE A 244 3.28 3.66 -10.70
C ILE A 244 4.42 4.68 -10.69
N ASP A 245 4.43 5.62 -11.63
CA ASP A 245 5.41 6.71 -11.67
C ASP A 245 5.27 7.60 -10.46
N GLN A 246 4.04 7.98 -10.11
CA GLN A 246 3.79 8.82 -8.95
C GLN A 246 4.30 8.16 -7.67
N ILE A 247 3.98 6.88 -7.43
CA ILE A 247 4.47 6.20 -6.21
C ILE A 247 6.00 6.03 -6.23
N SER A 248 6.58 5.74 -7.39
CA SER A 248 8.04 5.63 -7.53
C SER A 248 8.72 6.94 -7.16
N GLN A 249 8.25 8.05 -7.72
CA GLN A 249 8.79 9.38 -7.45
C GLN A 249 8.62 9.80 -6.00
N GLU A 250 7.44 9.54 -5.40
CA GLU A 250 7.19 9.89 -4.01
C GLU A 250 8.03 9.05 -3.04
N LEU A 251 8.26 7.76 -3.34
CA LEU A 251 9.18 6.92 -2.56
C LEU A 251 10.62 7.44 -2.68
N GLU A 252 11.04 7.88 -3.87
CA GLU A 252 12.39 8.40 -4.08
C GLU A 252 12.62 9.72 -3.35
N ASN A 253 11.64 10.62 -3.41
CA ASN A 253 11.72 11.95 -2.78
C ASN A 253 11.73 11.89 -1.25
N ARG A 254 11.11 10.86 -0.66
CA ARG A 254 10.88 10.78 0.81
C ARG A 254 11.79 9.77 1.49
N PHE A 255 12.29 8.80 0.74
CA PHE A 255 13.29 7.83 1.18
C PHE A 255 14.50 7.94 0.25
N ASP A 256 15.15 9.09 0.29
CA ASP A 256 16.34 9.33 -0.52
C ASP A 256 17.54 8.52 -0.03
N GLU A 257 18.51 8.31 -0.92
CA GLU A 257 19.68 7.49 -0.63
C GLU A 257 20.55 8.07 0.49
N ILE A 258 20.62 9.40 0.63
CA ILE A 258 21.45 10.08 1.62
C ILE A 258 20.94 9.79 3.03
N ASN A 259 19.64 9.99 3.27
CA ASN A 259 19.01 9.73 4.56
C ASN A 259 19.03 8.24 4.91
N MET A 260 18.85 7.36 3.92
CA MET A 260 18.99 5.92 4.14
C MET A 260 20.45 5.51 4.43
N GLU A 261 21.43 6.10 3.76
CA GLU A 261 22.85 5.85 4.02
C GLU A 261 23.24 6.32 5.42
N LEU A 262 22.83 7.53 5.81
CA LEU A 262 23.05 8.09 7.14
C LEU A 262 22.53 7.15 8.24
N LEU A 263 21.29 6.67 8.12
CA LEU A 263 20.69 5.74 9.09
C LEU A 263 21.35 4.35 9.07
N SER A 264 21.75 3.88 7.89
CA SER A 264 22.52 2.64 7.76
C SER A 264 23.90 2.75 8.39
N CYS A 265 24.48 3.94 8.45
CA CYS A 265 25.73 4.16 9.16
C CYS A 265 25.49 4.20 10.68
N MET A 266 24.44 4.88 11.13
CA MET A 266 24.04 4.92 12.55
C MET A 266 23.76 3.54 13.14
N SER A 267 23.24 2.59 12.36
CA SER A 267 22.97 1.22 12.84
C SER A 267 24.24 0.47 13.29
N ALA A 268 25.43 0.91 12.85
CA ALA A 268 26.69 0.34 13.32
C ALA A 268 26.94 0.57 14.83
N LEU A 269 26.25 1.55 15.43
CA LEU A 269 26.34 1.85 16.85
C LEU A 269 25.21 1.20 17.67
N ASN A 270 24.47 0.24 17.09
CA ASN A 270 23.39 -0.45 17.79
C ASN A 270 23.97 -1.36 18.90
N PRO A 271 23.58 -1.18 20.18
CA PRO A 271 24.11 -1.98 21.30
C PRO A 271 23.63 -3.44 21.31
N ALA A 272 22.56 -3.77 20.57
CA ALA A 272 21.95 -5.09 20.59
C ALA A 272 22.96 -6.22 20.33
N ASN A 273 22.80 -7.33 21.07
CA ASN A 273 23.68 -8.49 21.00
C ASN A 273 25.17 -8.13 21.14
N SER A 274 25.50 -7.26 22.10
CA SER A 274 26.87 -6.82 22.36
C SER A 274 27.52 -6.13 21.14
N PHE A 275 26.78 -5.19 20.53
CA PHE A 275 27.22 -4.44 19.35
C PHE A 275 27.61 -5.37 18.17
N SER A 276 26.79 -6.38 17.89
CA SER A 276 27.07 -7.33 16.80
C SER A 276 27.05 -6.70 15.41
N ALA A 277 26.34 -5.57 15.26
CA ALA A 277 26.21 -4.83 14.00
C ALA A 277 27.36 -3.82 13.76
N PHE A 278 28.33 -3.74 14.66
CA PHE A 278 29.42 -2.76 14.58
C PHE A 278 30.25 -2.93 13.31
N ASP A 279 30.53 -1.79 12.67
CA ASP A 279 31.28 -1.69 11.43
C ASP A 279 31.99 -0.33 11.44
N ALA A 280 33.31 -0.36 11.63
CA ALA A 280 34.14 0.85 11.75
C ALA A 280 34.05 1.74 10.50
N HIS A 281 33.99 1.15 9.30
CA HIS A 281 33.88 1.91 8.07
C HIS A 281 32.56 2.67 7.97
N LYS A 282 31.47 2.09 8.47
CA LYS A 282 30.18 2.80 8.56
C LYS A 282 30.23 3.96 9.54
N VAL A 283 30.93 3.82 10.67
CA VAL A 283 31.08 4.91 11.64
C VAL A 283 31.97 6.02 11.09
N GLN A 284 33.03 5.69 10.34
CA GLN A 284 33.83 6.69 9.61
C GLN A 284 32.99 7.42 8.57
N ARG A 285 32.23 6.67 7.77
CA ARG A 285 31.31 7.24 6.78
C ARG A 285 30.26 8.15 7.43
N LEU A 286 29.78 7.79 8.63
CA LEU A 286 28.89 8.64 9.42
C LEU A 286 29.53 10.00 9.73
N ALA A 287 30.80 10.02 10.13
CA ALA A 287 31.53 11.25 10.45
C ALA A 287 31.71 12.17 9.22
N GLU A 288 31.84 11.60 8.01
CA GLU A 288 31.93 12.36 6.76
C GLU A 288 30.67 13.18 6.45
N PHE A 289 29.50 12.79 6.97
CA PHE A 289 28.28 13.60 6.86
C PHE A 289 28.35 14.90 7.68
N TYR A 290 29.32 15.05 8.59
CA TYR A 290 29.47 16.22 9.46
C TYR A 290 30.79 16.97 9.20
N PRO A 291 31.00 17.54 7.99
CA PRO A 291 32.28 18.15 7.60
C PRO A 291 32.64 19.44 8.36
N LYS A 292 31.69 20.00 9.14
CA LYS A 292 31.93 21.13 10.03
C LYS A 292 32.45 20.71 11.41
N ASP A 293 32.18 19.46 11.79
CA ASP A 293 32.48 18.91 13.10
C ASP A 293 33.70 17.98 13.05
N PHE A 294 33.98 17.36 11.89
CA PHE A 294 35.16 16.53 11.64
C PHE A 294 36.02 17.08 10.51
N LEU A 295 37.28 17.40 10.80
CA LEU A 295 38.30 17.71 9.80
C LEU A 295 38.95 16.42 9.28
N SER A 296 39.67 16.50 8.16
CA SER A 296 40.34 15.33 7.57
C SER A 296 41.33 14.64 8.51
N ALA A 297 41.99 15.41 9.38
CA ALA A 297 42.89 14.85 10.40
C ALA A 297 42.12 14.10 11.51
N ASP A 298 40.92 14.57 11.87
CA ASP A 298 40.07 13.94 12.88
C ASP A 298 39.54 12.60 12.39
N LEU A 299 39.25 12.45 11.10
CA LEU A 299 38.82 11.18 10.50
C LEU A 299 39.91 10.09 10.57
N ILE A 300 41.18 10.46 10.37
CA ILE A 300 42.31 9.53 10.52
C ILE A 300 42.47 9.12 11.98
N HIS A 301 42.32 10.07 12.91
CA HIS A 301 42.38 9.76 14.33
C HIS A 301 41.22 8.88 14.78
N LEU A 302 40.01 9.13 14.25
CA LEU A 302 38.81 8.35 14.53
C LEU A 302 39.00 6.88 14.15
N GLU A 303 39.62 6.59 13.01
CA GLU A 303 39.97 5.21 12.59
C GLU A 303 40.69 4.43 13.68
N LEU A 304 41.69 5.05 14.31
CA LEU A 304 42.49 4.43 15.37
C LEU A 304 41.73 4.30 16.70
N GLN A 305 40.71 5.12 16.93
CA GLN A 305 39.93 5.11 18.18
C GLN A 305 38.78 4.11 18.16
N LEU A 306 38.27 3.74 16.98
CA LEU A 306 37.08 2.89 16.86
C LEU A 306 37.29 1.48 17.43
N ASP A 307 38.49 0.92 17.32
CA ASP A 307 38.84 -0.38 17.90
C ASP A 307 38.79 -0.33 19.44
N ASN A 308 39.38 0.72 20.04
CA ASN A 308 39.32 0.90 21.49
C ASN A 308 37.87 1.13 21.96
N TYR A 309 37.11 1.93 21.21
CA TYR A 309 35.71 2.22 21.53
C TYR A 309 34.86 0.95 21.59
N ILE A 310 34.95 0.07 20.58
CA ILE A 310 34.10 -1.12 20.55
C ILE A 310 34.48 -2.12 21.65
N ASP A 311 35.78 -2.24 21.96
CA ASP A 311 36.25 -3.08 23.06
C ASP A 311 35.74 -2.55 24.41
N ASP A 312 35.82 -1.24 24.64
CA ASP A 312 35.28 -0.61 25.86
C ASP A 312 33.76 -0.82 25.98
N MET A 313 33.00 -0.56 24.91
CA MET A 313 31.54 -0.69 24.91
C MET A 313 31.04 -2.11 25.11
N ARG A 314 31.76 -3.12 24.60
CA ARG A 314 31.41 -4.54 24.80
C ARG A 314 31.70 -5.03 26.22
N ASN A 315 32.65 -4.41 26.92
CA ASN A 315 33.00 -4.75 28.29
C ASN A 315 32.18 -3.97 29.33
N ASP A 316 31.48 -2.91 28.94
CA ASP A 316 30.65 -2.09 29.83
C ASP A 316 29.38 -2.83 30.26
N GLU A 317 29.21 -2.99 31.58
CA GLU A 317 28.08 -3.67 32.21
C GLU A 317 26.72 -3.03 31.88
N ASN A 318 26.69 -1.72 31.56
CA ASN A 318 25.46 -1.01 31.22
C ASN A 318 24.83 -1.49 29.91
N PHE A 319 25.62 -2.12 29.04
CA PHE A 319 25.14 -2.64 27.74
C PHE A 319 24.99 -4.17 27.73
N GLN A 320 25.25 -4.86 28.83
CA GLN A 320 25.12 -6.31 28.90
C GLN A 320 23.64 -6.74 28.84
N GLY A 321 23.31 -7.60 27.88
CA GLY A 321 21.98 -8.20 27.74
C GLY A 321 20.94 -7.34 26.98
N LEU A 322 21.38 -6.28 26.30
CA LEU A 322 20.56 -5.47 25.38
C LEU A 322 20.40 -6.09 23.99
#